data_AF-A0AAE0ED87-F1
#
_entry.id   AF-A0AAE0ED87-F1
#
_cell.length_a   1.000
_cell.length_b   1.000
_cell.length_c   1.000
_cell.angle_alpha   90.00
_cell.angle_beta   90.00
_cell.angle_gamma   90.00
#
_symmetry.space_group_name_H-M   'P 1'
#
loop_
_entity.id
_entity.type
_entity.pdbx_description
1 polymer ?
#
loop_
_entity_poly.entity_id
_entity_poly.type
_entity_poly.pdbx_seq_one_letter_code
_entity_poly.pdbx_strand_id
1 'polypeptide(L)'
;MAKARWCLGVAGQARAGALLIVPAFSNFIPLLERSPGAQELVMEKGLQLMRDSAKRTTKHKDVQEALAKALELLSTGDLQLSLEESQKWSGILLPWVIEKSSSDTIRSSATKILSCILEEYGPSSLPISQGWLAILLNE
;
A
#
# COMPACT_ATOMS: atom_id res chain seq x y z
N MET A 1 25.58 1.10 -35.81
CA MET A 1 24.51 1.85 -35.13
C MET A 1 23.40 0.88 -34.69
N ALA A 2 23.52 0.24 -33.52
CA ALA A 2 22.55 -0.79 -33.08
C ALA A 2 22.31 -0.77 -31.56
N LYS A 3 22.30 0.40 -30.92
CA LYS A 3 22.11 0.53 -29.46
C LYS A 3 20.86 1.33 -29.04
N ALA A 4 20.09 1.88 -29.99
CA ALA A 4 18.96 2.78 -29.68
C ALA A 4 17.57 2.12 -29.72
N ARG A 5 17.43 0.86 -30.16
CA ARG A 5 16.11 0.23 -30.36
C ARG A 5 15.59 -0.54 -29.13
N TRP A 6 16.46 -0.87 -28.17
CA TRP A 6 16.07 -1.62 -26.96
C TRP A 6 15.45 -0.75 -25.86
N CYS A 7 15.72 0.56 -25.82
CA CYS A 7 15.16 1.43 -24.79
C CYS A 7 13.67 1.79 -25.02
N LEU A 8 13.18 1.70 -26.26
CA LEU A 8 11.77 2.01 -26.57
C LEU A 8 10.81 0.85 -26.27
N GLY A 9 11.24 -0.41 -26.37
CA GLY A 9 10.39 -1.57 -26.10
C GLY A 9 10.05 -1.74 -24.60
N VAL A 10 11.00 -1.43 -23.72
CA VAL A 10 10.81 -1.56 -22.26
C VAL A 10 9.89 -0.45 -21.71
N ALA A 11 9.97 0.75 -22.28
CA ALA A 11 9.09 1.86 -21.92
C ALA A 11 7.63 1.64 -22.36
N GLY A 12 7.41 0.96 -23.49
CA GLY A 12 6.07 0.58 -23.98
C GLY A 12 5.40 -0.49 -23.11
N GLN A 13 6.16 -1.49 -22.65
CA GLN A 13 5.67 -2.57 -21.77
C GLN A 13 5.29 -2.04 -20.37
N ALA A 14 6.11 -1.15 -19.81
CA ALA A 14 5.83 -0.53 -18.50
C ALA A 14 4.61 0.40 -18.54
N ARG A 15 4.41 1.15 -19.64
CA ARG A 15 3.22 1.99 -19.84
C ARG A 15 1.95 1.16 -20.03
N ALA A 16 2.01 0.06 -20.79
CA ALA A 16 0.87 -0.84 -20.96
C ALA A 16 0.48 -1.57 -19.67
N GLY A 17 1.47 -1.97 -18.86
CA GLY A 17 1.24 -2.52 -17.51
C GLY A 17 0.56 -1.52 -16.58
N ALA A 18 1.01 -0.26 -16.55
CA ALA A 18 0.36 0.80 -15.77
C ALA A 18 -1.07 1.13 -16.25
N LEU A 19 -1.35 1.01 -17.55
CA LEU A 19 -2.65 1.29 -18.15
C LEU A 19 -3.74 0.31 -17.71
N LEU A 20 -3.38 -0.93 -17.36
CA LEU A 20 -4.33 -1.95 -16.88
C LEU A 20 -4.48 -1.98 -15.36
N ILE A 21 -3.50 -1.44 -14.62
CA ILE A 21 -3.49 -1.43 -13.16
C ILE A 21 -4.62 -0.52 -12.63
N VAL A 22 -4.76 0.71 -13.15
CA VAL A 22 -5.79 1.65 -12.65
C VAL A 22 -7.21 1.10 -12.85
N PRO A 23 -7.63 0.61 -14.05
CA PRO A 23 -8.96 0.02 -14.22
C PRO A 23 -9.21 -1.22 -13.37
N ALA A 24 -8.17 -2.06 -13.15
CA ALA A 24 -8.29 -3.22 -12.29
C ALA A 24 -8.55 -2.82 -10.83
N PHE A 25 -7.82 -1.82 -10.31
CA PHE A 25 -8.00 -1.33 -8.95
C PHE A 25 -9.34 -0.60 -8.74
N SER A 26 -9.85 0.11 -9.75
CA SER A 26 -11.17 0.76 -9.67
C SER A 26 -12.32 -0.23 -9.54
N ASN A 27 -12.20 -1.43 -10.12
CA ASN A 27 -13.18 -2.51 -9.94
C ASN A 27 -12.91 -3.38 -8.71
N PHE A 28 -11.69 -3.34 -8.18
CA PHE A 28 -11.26 -4.10 -7.01
C PHE A 28 -11.82 -3.55 -5.71
N ILE A 29 -11.83 -2.23 -5.52
CA ILE A 29 -12.33 -1.61 -4.29
C ILE A 29 -13.82 -1.93 -4.05
N PRO A 30 -14.74 -1.76 -5.03
CA PRO A 30 -16.14 -2.12 -4.84
C PRO A 30 -16.36 -3.62 -4.59
N LEU A 31 -15.47 -4.48 -5.09
CA LEU A 31 -15.52 -5.93 -4.84
C LEU A 31 -15.15 -6.24 -3.38
N LEU A 32 -14.10 -5.60 -2.86
CA LEU A 32 -13.70 -5.70 -1.46
C LEU A 32 -14.79 -5.17 -0.52
N GLU A 33 -15.38 -4.02 -0.83
CA GLU A 33 -16.45 -3.45 0.00
C GLU A 33 -17.67 -4.37 0.14
N ARG A 34 -17.98 -5.15 -0.90
CA ARG A 34 -19.21 -5.96 -0.98
C ARG A 34 -19.04 -7.42 -0.56
N SER A 35 -17.82 -7.93 -0.43
CA SER A 35 -17.56 -9.36 -0.26
C SER A 35 -16.52 -9.64 0.83
N PRO A 36 -16.96 -10.09 2.01
CA PRO A 36 -16.06 -10.55 3.06
C PRO A 36 -15.10 -11.67 2.58
N GLY A 37 -15.60 -12.59 1.76
CA GLY A 37 -14.75 -13.65 1.17
C GLY A 37 -13.68 -13.11 0.21
N ALA A 38 -13.93 -11.99 -0.49
CA ALA A 38 -12.90 -11.34 -1.28
C ALA A 38 -11.84 -10.67 -0.39
N GLN A 39 -12.25 -10.10 0.74
CA GLN A 39 -11.32 -9.52 1.72
C GLN A 39 -10.43 -10.60 2.34
N GLU A 40 -11.00 -11.72 2.79
CA GLU A 40 -10.24 -12.86 3.33
C GLU A 40 -9.21 -13.41 2.33
N LEU A 41 -9.63 -13.62 1.08
CA LEU A 41 -8.73 -14.12 0.03
C LEU A 41 -7.56 -13.16 -0.23
N VAL A 42 -7.81 -11.85 -0.19
CA VAL A 42 -6.77 -10.83 -0.36
C VAL A 42 -5.86 -10.77 0.86
N MET A 43 -6.39 -10.91 2.07
CA MET A 43 -5.59 -11.00 3.30
C MET A 43 -4.67 -12.23 3.27
N GLU A 44 -5.15 -13.37 2.80
CA GLU A 44 -4.38 -14.62 2.74
C GLU A 44 -3.31 -14.59 1.63
N LYS A 45 -3.63 -14.06 0.45
CA LYS A 45 -2.81 -14.26 -0.77
C LYS A 45 -2.42 -12.98 -1.49
N GLY A 46 -3.11 -11.88 -1.24
CA GLY A 46 -3.00 -10.63 -2.00
C GLY A 46 -2.05 -9.60 -1.39
N LEU A 47 -1.81 -9.63 -0.07
CA LEU A 47 -1.07 -8.57 0.62
C LEU A 47 0.36 -8.38 0.09
N GLN A 48 1.07 -9.47 -0.23
CA GLN A 48 2.41 -9.38 -0.82
C GLN A 48 2.38 -8.63 -2.17
N LEU A 49 1.44 -8.98 -3.06
CA LEU A 49 1.30 -8.33 -4.36
C LEU A 49 0.92 -6.85 -4.21
N MET A 50 0.10 -6.51 -3.21
CA MET A 50 -0.23 -5.13 -2.89
C MET A 50 1.01 -4.35 -2.44
N ARG A 51 1.85 -4.91 -1.56
CA ARG A 51 3.12 -4.27 -1.14
C ARG A 51 4.08 -4.07 -2.29
N ASP A 52 4.26 -5.10 -3.10
CA ASP A 52 5.15 -5.04 -4.25
C ASP A 52 4.68 -4.00 -5.28
N SER A 53 3.36 -3.87 -5.43
CA SER A 53 2.76 -2.83 -6.26
C SER A 53 3.01 -1.44 -5.67
N ALA A 54 2.74 -1.24 -4.37
CA ALA A 54 2.99 0.02 -3.66
C ALA A 54 4.44 0.52 -3.80
N LYS A 55 5.42 -0.39 -3.70
CA LYS A 55 6.85 -0.08 -3.89
C LYS A 55 7.20 0.31 -5.32
N ARG A 56 6.53 -0.28 -6.32
CA ARG A 56 6.78 -0.01 -7.75
C ARG A 56 6.04 1.23 -8.26
N THR A 57 4.98 1.65 -7.58
CA THR A 57 4.06 2.69 -8.07
C THR A 57 4.23 4.03 -7.35
N THR A 58 5.39 4.29 -6.73
CA THR A 58 5.68 5.55 -6.00
C THR A 58 5.46 6.83 -6.81
N LYS A 59 5.53 6.74 -8.15
CA LYS A 59 5.28 7.86 -9.07
C LYS A 59 3.85 7.92 -9.62
N HIS A 60 3.01 6.94 -9.31
CA HIS A 60 1.66 6.77 -9.86
C HIS A 60 0.61 6.98 -8.75
N LYS A 61 0.29 8.25 -8.48
CA LYS A 61 -0.58 8.66 -7.36
C LYS A 61 -1.93 7.94 -7.35
N ASP A 62 -2.59 7.82 -8.51
CA ASP A 62 -3.91 7.18 -8.60
C ASP A 62 -3.88 5.71 -8.15
N VAL A 63 -2.78 5.00 -8.47
CA VAL A 63 -2.58 3.61 -8.07
C VAL A 63 -2.27 3.51 -6.58
N GLN A 64 -1.44 4.42 -6.05
CA GLN A 64 -1.17 4.46 -4.61
C GLN A 64 -2.43 4.79 -3.80
N GLU A 65 -3.27 5.70 -4.28
CA GLU A 65 -4.52 6.04 -3.63
C GLU A 65 -5.49 4.84 -3.62
N ALA A 66 -5.59 4.11 -4.73
CA ALA A 66 -6.41 2.91 -4.77
C ALA A 66 -5.87 1.79 -3.87
N LEU A 67 -4.55 1.61 -3.81
CA LEU A 67 -3.90 0.68 -2.89
C LEU A 67 -4.13 1.07 -1.43
N ALA A 68 -4.03 2.36 -1.10
CA ALA A 68 -4.24 2.89 0.24
C ALA A 68 -5.68 2.66 0.70
N LYS A 69 -6.67 2.95 -0.16
CA LYS A 69 -8.09 2.69 0.14
C LYS A 69 -8.38 1.20 0.30
N ALA A 70 -7.84 0.36 -0.58
CA ALA A 70 -8.03 -1.09 -0.47
C ALA A 70 -7.43 -1.62 0.84
N LEU A 71 -6.23 -1.17 1.22
CA LEU A 71 -5.61 -1.58 2.48
C LEU A 71 -6.34 -1.02 3.70
N GLU A 72 -6.83 0.22 3.65
CA GLU A 72 -7.67 0.81 4.70
C GLU A 72 -8.90 -0.07 4.94
N LEU A 73 -9.65 -0.42 3.90
CA LEU A 73 -10.80 -1.32 4.00
C LEU A 73 -10.47 -2.66 4.65
N LEU A 74 -9.30 -3.24 4.33
CA LEU A 74 -8.84 -4.51 4.88
C LEU A 74 -8.37 -4.42 6.34
N SER A 75 -7.96 -3.24 6.81
CA SER A 75 -7.30 -3.06 8.10
C SER A 75 -8.17 -2.33 9.14
N THR A 76 -9.23 -1.64 8.72
CA THR A 76 -10.17 -0.95 9.61
C THR A 76 -11.48 -1.71 9.81
N GLY A 77 -11.62 -2.90 9.22
CA GLY A 77 -12.80 -3.77 9.35
C GLY A 77 -12.62 -4.84 10.43
N ASP A 78 -13.37 -5.94 10.31
CA ASP A 78 -13.23 -7.12 11.20
C ASP A 78 -11.93 -7.90 10.96
N LEU A 79 -11.25 -7.61 9.84
CA LEU A 79 -10.01 -8.26 9.45
C LEU A 79 -8.82 -7.47 9.99
N GLN A 80 -7.89 -8.22 10.57
CA GLN A 80 -6.71 -7.68 11.23
C GLN A 80 -5.46 -8.15 10.53
N LEU A 81 -4.55 -7.23 10.23
CA LEU A 81 -3.23 -7.58 9.72
C LEU A 81 -2.46 -8.25 10.84
N SER A 82 -1.84 -9.40 10.58
CA SER A 82 -0.95 -10.03 11.56
C SER A 82 0.20 -9.10 11.96
N LEU A 83 0.81 -9.32 13.12
CA LEU A 83 1.88 -8.46 13.65
C LEU A 83 3.04 -8.29 12.65
N GLU A 84 3.45 -9.40 12.02
CA GLU A 84 4.50 -9.40 10.99
C GLU A 84 4.10 -8.56 9.78
N GLU A 85 2.84 -8.62 9.38
CA GLU A 85 2.35 -7.92 8.22
C GLU A 85 2.12 -6.43 8.48
N SER A 86 1.68 -6.11 9.68
CA SER A 86 1.63 -4.74 10.23
C SER A 86 3.01 -4.10 10.20
N GLN A 87 4.06 -4.80 10.63
CA GLN A 87 5.45 -4.30 10.54
C GLN A 87 5.87 -4.03 9.09
N LYS A 88 5.62 -4.97 8.18
CA LYS A 88 5.97 -4.83 6.75
C LYS A 88 5.24 -3.66 6.08
N TRP A 89 3.95 -3.48 6.38
CA TRP A 89 3.16 -2.38 5.84
C TRP A 89 3.56 -1.04 6.45
N SER A 90 3.91 -1.00 7.73
CA SER A 90 4.32 0.24 8.38
C SER A 90 5.52 0.90 7.70
N GLY A 91 6.51 0.12 7.24
CA GLY A 91 7.64 0.65 6.48
C GLY A 91 7.29 1.27 5.13
N ILE A 92 6.11 0.95 4.58
CA ILE A 92 5.58 1.53 3.32
C ILE A 92 4.68 2.74 3.63
N LEU A 93 3.87 2.64 4.69
CA LEU A 93 2.89 3.66 5.08
C LEU A 93 3.53 4.89 5.72
N LEU A 94 4.62 4.73 6.48
CA LEU A 94 5.32 5.86 7.10
C LEU A 94 5.77 6.92 6.08
N PRO A 95 6.47 6.56 4.98
CA PRO A 95 6.75 7.50 3.91
C PRO A 95 5.50 8.20 3.37
N TRP A 96 4.38 7.49 3.23
CA TRP A 96 3.13 8.10 2.74
C TRP A 96 2.53 9.14 3.70
N VAL A 97 2.84 9.04 4.99
CA VAL A 97 2.44 10.03 5.99
C VAL A 97 3.33 11.27 5.93
N ILE A 98 4.65 11.06 5.84
CA ILE A 98 5.67 12.09 5.97
C ILE A 98 5.88 12.87 4.67
N GLU A 99 5.78 12.19 3.52
CA GLU A 99 6.16 12.74 2.24
C GLU A 99 5.18 13.83 1.77
N LYS A 100 5.71 15.02 1.50
CA LYS A 100 4.92 16.17 0.99
C LYS A 100 4.28 15.89 -0.37
N SER A 101 4.81 14.93 -1.13
CA SER A 101 4.33 14.59 -2.47
C SER A 101 3.04 13.73 -2.44
N SER A 102 2.76 13.06 -1.31
CA SER A 102 1.57 12.22 -1.12
C SER A 102 0.28 13.05 -1.12
N SER A 103 -0.78 12.50 -1.71
CA SER A 103 -2.10 13.14 -1.68
C SER A 103 -2.68 13.09 -0.26
N ASP A 104 -3.60 14.01 0.05
CA ASP A 104 -4.27 14.03 1.35
C ASP A 104 -5.05 12.74 1.61
N THR A 105 -5.61 12.12 0.56
CA THR A 105 -6.27 10.82 0.65
C THR A 105 -5.29 9.72 1.07
N ILE A 106 -4.14 9.61 0.39
CA ILE A 106 -3.10 8.63 0.72
C ILE A 106 -2.63 8.82 2.16
N ARG A 107 -2.38 10.07 2.56
CA ARG A 107 -1.93 10.43 3.91
C ARG A 107 -2.96 10.04 4.96
N SER A 108 -4.24 10.35 4.71
CA SER A 108 -5.36 10.03 5.61
C SER A 108 -5.52 8.52 5.79
N SER A 109 -5.56 7.76 4.69
CA SER A 109 -5.65 6.29 4.73
C SER A 109 -4.46 5.67 5.47
N ALA A 110 -3.23 6.10 5.16
CA ALA A 110 -2.03 5.60 5.83
C ALA A 110 -2.04 5.90 7.34
N THR A 111 -2.47 7.10 7.74
CA THR A 111 -2.58 7.48 9.15
C THR A 111 -3.58 6.59 9.88
N LYS A 112 -4.77 6.35 9.30
CA LYS A 112 -5.78 5.48 9.91
C LYS A 112 -5.27 4.05 10.10
N ILE A 113 -4.63 3.47 9.08
CA ILE A 113 -4.09 2.11 9.15
C ILE A 113 -3.01 2.02 10.24
N LEU A 114 -2.09 2.98 10.30
CA LEU A 114 -1.05 3.02 11.34
C LEU A 114 -1.67 3.17 12.74
N SER A 115 -2.70 4.00 12.91
CA SER A 115 -3.43 4.09 14.17
C SER A 115 -4.07 2.76 14.57
N CYS A 116 -4.72 2.06 13.64
CA CYS A 116 -5.29 0.74 13.89
C CYS A 116 -4.23 -0.27 14.35
N ILE A 117 -3.04 -0.27 13.72
CA ILE A 117 -1.92 -1.13 14.13
C ILE A 117 -1.49 -0.82 15.57
N LEU A 118 -1.45 0.45 15.99
CA LEU A 118 -1.08 0.81 17.35
C LEU A 118 -2.14 0.38 18.38
N GLU A 119 -3.41 0.57 18.04
CA GLU A 119 -4.55 0.25 18.91
C GLU A 119 -4.71 -1.27 19.09
N GLU A 120 -4.53 -2.04 18.01
CA GLU A 120 -4.74 -3.50 18.00
C GLU A 120 -3.71 -4.24 18.85
N TYR A 121 -2.43 -3.85 18.77
CA TYR A 121 -1.33 -4.59 19.39
C TYR A 121 -0.98 -4.11 20.80
N GLY A 122 -1.57 -3.02 21.30
CA GLY A 122 -1.36 -2.54 22.67
C GLY A 122 0.13 -2.45 23.03
N PRO A 123 0.61 -3.06 24.14
CA PRO A 123 2.02 -3.05 24.50
C PRO A 123 2.96 -3.70 23.46
N SER A 124 2.46 -4.64 22.65
CA SER A 124 3.25 -5.29 21.59
C SER A 124 3.53 -4.36 20.41
N SER A 125 2.85 -3.21 20.31
CA SER A 125 3.15 -2.17 19.33
C SER A 125 4.32 -1.26 19.72
N LEU A 126 4.85 -1.38 20.95
CA LEU A 126 5.98 -0.56 21.42
C LEU A 126 7.23 -0.67 20.52
N PRO A 127 7.73 -1.88 20.19
CA PRO A 127 8.88 -2.01 19.29
C PRO A 127 8.62 -1.44 17.89
N ILE A 128 7.37 -1.58 17.40
CA ILE A 128 6.94 -1.04 16.11
C ILE A 128 7.02 0.49 16.15
N SER A 129 6.41 1.10 17.17
CA SER A 129 6.42 2.54 17.41
C SER A 129 7.83 3.10 17.55
N GLN A 130 8.71 2.40 18.25
CA GLN A 130 10.12 2.76 18.37
C GLN A 130 10.82 2.74 17.00
N GLY A 131 10.56 1.72 16.18
CA GLY A 131 11.05 1.66 14.80
C GLY A 131 10.56 2.85 13.97
N TRP A 132 9.30 3.26 14.13
CA TRP A 132 8.75 4.42 13.42
C TRP A 132 9.39 5.73 13.85
N LEU A 133 9.59 5.93 15.17
CA LEU A 133 10.29 7.09 15.69
C LEU A 133 11.73 7.15 15.17
N ALA A 134 12.43 6.02 15.11
CA ALA A 134 13.79 5.97 14.56
C ALA A 134 13.83 6.38 13.08
N ILE A 135 12.84 5.98 12.28
CA ILE A 135 12.71 6.40 10.86
C ILE A 135 12.43 7.90 10.79
N LEU A 136 11.47 8.40 11.55
CA LEU A 136 11.08 9.82 11.57
C LEU A 136 12.21 10.76 11.99
N LEU A 137 13.11 10.31 12.86
CA LEU A 137 14.23 11.11 13.36
C LEU A 137 15.47 11.07 12.44
N ASN A 138 15.47 10.22 11.42
CA ASN A 138 16.61 10.01 10.51
C ASN A 138 16.36 10.49 9.07
N GLU A 139 15.19 11.09 8.82
CA GLU A 139 14.82 11.81 7.59
C GLU A 139 14.97 13.33 7.79
#